data_AF-A0AAU2MNC7-F1
#
_entry.id   AF-A0AAU2MNC7-F1
#
_cell.length_a   1.000
_cell.length_b   1.000
_cell.length_c   1.000
_cell.angle_alpha   90.00
_cell.angle_beta   90.00
_cell.angle_gamma   90.00
#
_symmetry.space_group_name_H-M   'P 1'
#
loop_
_entity.id
_entity.type
_entity.pdbx_description
1 polymer ?
#
loop_
_entity_poly.entity_id
_entity_poly.type
_entity_poly.pdbx_seq_one_letter_code
_entity_poly.pdbx_strand_id
1 'polypeptide(L)'
;MEWDDNSTERLVIELKRPTVKVGPKELAQIKGYARAIIDDPQYSGVGCKWRFYLVTYEYSDKILRDIRQKDRPAGLADVQDDYEVWVKNWGEILDAGEKKLRFFQEQLNYEATDDRVTQHLRESYSHFIPDALAQPQDESEETDPTGTTEQE
;
A
#
# COMPACT_ATOMS: atom_id res chain seq x y z
N MET A 1 19.17 -13.14 -5.57
CA MET A 1 17.72 -12.98 -5.77
C MET A 1 17.58 -12.31 -7.13
N GLU A 2 17.42 -13.11 -8.18
CA GLU A 2 17.20 -12.61 -9.54
C GLU A 2 15.84 -11.91 -9.56
N TRP A 3 15.86 -10.60 -9.78
CA TRP A 3 14.65 -9.87 -10.16
C TRP A 3 14.44 -10.18 -11.64
N ASP A 4 13.47 -11.03 -11.95
CA ASP A 4 13.07 -11.23 -13.34
C ASP A 4 12.25 -10.00 -13.76
N ASP A 5 12.96 -8.96 -14.20
CA ASP A 5 12.49 -7.63 -14.66
C ASP A 5 11.56 -7.71 -15.89
N ASN A 6 11.24 -8.92 -16.36
CA ASN A 6 10.46 -9.15 -17.57
C ASN A 6 9.10 -9.84 -17.32
N SER A 7 8.72 -10.07 -16.06
CA SER A 7 7.41 -10.63 -15.75
C SER A 7 6.33 -9.53 -15.79
N THR A 8 5.48 -9.57 -16.83
CA THR A 8 4.39 -8.59 -16.96
C THR A 8 3.23 -9.02 -16.08
N GLU A 9 2.86 -8.24 -15.06
CA GLU A 9 1.61 -8.46 -14.33
C GLU A 9 0.46 -7.69 -14.97
N ARG A 10 -0.69 -8.37 -15.15
CA ARG A 10 -1.92 -7.75 -15.65
C ARG A 10 -3.02 -7.88 -14.62
N LEU A 11 -3.77 -6.80 -14.40
CA LEU A 11 -4.81 -6.72 -13.39
C LEU A 11 -6.15 -6.42 -14.04
N VAL A 12 -7.13 -7.27 -13.78
CA VAL A 12 -8.54 -7.09 -14.20
C VAL A 12 -9.39 -6.98 -12.95
N ILE A 13 -10.19 -5.91 -12.85
CA ILE A 13 -11.03 -5.65 -11.69
C ILE A 13 -12.51 -5.62 -12.11
N GLU A 14 -13.29 -6.53 -11.55
CA GLU A 14 -14.74 -6.57 -11.65
C GLU A 14 -15.34 -5.93 -10.38
N LEU A 15 -15.99 -4.79 -10.54
CA LEU A 15 -16.66 -4.08 -9.44
C LEU A 15 -18.14 -4.45 -9.40
N LYS A 16 -18.63 -4.92 -8.25
CA LYS A 16 -20.06 -5.10 -8.01
C LYS A 16 -20.62 -3.97 -7.17
N ARG A 17 -21.83 -3.53 -7.53
CA ARG A 17 -22.57 -2.49 -6.79
C ARG A 17 -22.80 -2.94 -5.32
N PRO A 18 -22.89 -2.01 -4.37
CA PRO A 18 -22.97 -2.34 -2.94
C PRO A 18 -24.14 -3.25 -2.56
N THR A 19 -25.25 -3.14 -3.27
CA THR A 19 -26.48 -3.92 -3.00
C THR A 19 -26.42 -5.37 -3.48
N VAL A 20 -25.37 -5.76 -4.21
CA VAL A 20 -25.21 -7.12 -4.73
C VAL A 20 -24.33 -7.90 -3.79
N LYS A 21 -24.93 -8.91 -3.14
CA LYS A 21 -24.19 -9.91 -2.38
C LYS A 21 -23.58 -10.91 -3.36
N VAL A 22 -22.25 -10.95 -3.42
CA VAL A 22 -21.51 -11.84 -4.32
C VAL A 22 -21.65 -13.28 -3.85
N GLY A 23 -22.13 -14.17 -4.74
CA GLY A 23 -22.29 -15.59 -4.46
C GLY A 23 -21.60 -16.48 -5.49
N PRO A 24 -21.97 -17.77 -5.54
CA PRO A 24 -21.37 -18.74 -6.46
C PRO A 24 -21.50 -18.35 -7.94
N LYS A 25 -22.59 -17.65 -8.29
CA LYS A 25 -22.85 -17.20 -9.67
C LYS A 25 -21.81 -16.18 -10.13
N GLU A 26 -21.59 -15.14 -9.33
CA GLU A 26 -20.63 -14.07 -9.63
C GLU A 26 -19.20 -14.61 -9.60
N LEU A 27 -18.90 -15.54 -8.68
CA LEU A 27 -17.62 -16.23 -8.64
C LEU A 27 -17.38 -17.07 -9.90
N ALA A 28 -18.38 -17.83 -10.36
CA ALA A 28 -18.30 -18.60 -11.59
C ALA A 28 -18.12 -17.67 -12.81
N GLN A 29 -18.78 -16.51 -12.82
CA GLN A 29 -18.64 -15.51 -13.88
C GLN A 29 -17.19 -15.03 -14.01
N ILE A 30 -16.56 -14.57 -12.92
CA ILE A 30 -15.19 -14.06 -12.99
C ILE A 30 -14.17 -15.16 -13.33
N LYS A 31 -14.37 -16.39 -12.83
CA LYS A 31 -13.54 -17.54 -13.22
C LYS A 31 -13.67 -17.87 -14.71
N GLY A 32 -14.89 -17.75 -15.26
CA GLY A 32 -15.13 -17.94 -16.69
C GLY A 32 -14.39 -16.90 -17.54
N TYR A 33 -14.45 -15.63 -17.14
CA TYR A 33 -13.68 -14.57 -17.82
C TYR A 33 -12.17 -14.76 -17.71
N ALA A 34 -11.69 -15.16 -16.53
CA ALA A 34 -10.27 -15.44 -16.32
C ALA A 34 -9.76 -16.49 -17.31
N ARG A 35 -10.47 -17.63 -17.39
CA ARG A 35 -10.12 -18.71 -18.34
C ARG A 35 -10.19 -18.25 -19.79
N ALA A 36 -11.26 -17.54 -20.17
CA ALA A 36 -11.40 -17.07 -21.53
C ALA A 36 -10.28 -16.11 -21.98
N ILE A 37 -9.77 -15.28 -21.08
CA ILE A 37 -8.65 -14.36 -21.36
C ILE A 37 -7.33 -15.13 -21.44
N ILE A 38 -7.12 -16.09 -20.55
CA ILE A 38 -5.89 -16.89 -20.49
C ILE A 38 -5.78 -17.83 -21.69
N ASP A 39 -6.89 -18.44 -22.09
CA ASP A 39 -6.98 -19.34 -23.24
C ASP A 39 -6.89 -18.59 -24.59
N ASP A 40 -6.94 -17.25 -24.60
CA ASP A 40 -6.82 -16.46 -25.82
C ASP A 40 -5.38 -16.55 -26.37
N PRO A 41 -5.19 -17.01 -27.62
CA PRO A 41 -3.88 -17.12 -28.24
C PRO A 41 -3.06 -15.83 -28.24
N GLN A 42 -3.70 -14.65 -28.19
CA GLN A 42 -3.04 -13.35 -28.12
C GLN A 42 -2.17 -13.17 -26.87
N TYR A 43 -2.46 -13.93 -25.81
CA TYR A 43 -1.73 -13.87 -24.54
C TYR A 43 -0.93 -15.14 -24.25
N SER A 44 -0.97 -16.11 -25.17
CA SER A 44 -0.20 -17.36 -25.06
C SER A 44 1.31 -17.13 -25.25
N GLY A 45 2.13 -17.77 -24.40
CA GLY A 45 3.60 -17.76 -24.53
C GLY A 45 4.32 -16.51 -24.04
N VAL A 46 3.59 -15.54 -23.48
CA VAL A 46 4.17 -14.37 -22.81
C VAL A 46 4.27 -14.70 -21.32
N GLY A 47 5.42 -14.47 -20.67
CA GLY A 47 5.61 -14.65 -19.21
C GLY A 47 4.80 -13.65 -18.40
N CYS A 48 3.48 -13.71 -18.51
CA CYS A 48 2.54 -12.74 -17.97
C CYS A 48 1.66 -13.40 -16.91
N LYS A 49 1.67 -12.83 -15.71
CA LYS A 49 0.83 -13.28 -14.60
C LYS A 49 -0.41 -12.40 -14.52
N TRP A 50 -1.59 -13.02 -14.60
CA TRP A 50 -2.86 -12.31 -14.51
C TRP A 50 -3.45 -12.36 -13.12
N ARG A 51 -4.01 -11.24 -12.68
CA ARG A 51 -4.75 -11.15 -11.42
C ARG A 51 -6.15 -10.62 -11.72
N PHE A 52 -7.14 -11.39 -11.33
CA PHE A 52 -8.55 -11.05 -11.43
C PHE A 52 -9.07 -10.71 -10.04
N TYR A 53 -9.64 -9.52 -9.87
CA TYR A 53 -10.21 -9.08 -8.61
C TYR A 53 -11.72 -8.91 -8.75
N LEU A 54 -12.48 -9.63 -7.94
CA LEU A 54 -13.89 -9.39 -7.72
C LEU A 54 -14.04 -8.55 -6.44
N VAL A 55 -14.40 -7.28 -6.60
CA VAL A 55 -14.56 -6.35 -5.49
C VAL A 55 -16.04 -6.10 -5.22
N THR A 56 -16.43 -6.27 -3.97
CA THR A 56 -17.82 -6.15 -3.51
C THR A 56 -17.91 -5.45 -2.16
N TYR A 57 -19.12 -5.15 -1.69
CA TYR A 57 -19.36 -4.80 -0.29
C TYR A 57 -19.52 -6.03 0.58
N GLU A 58 -20.31 -7.00 0.11
CA GLU A 58 -20.55 -8.26 0.81
C GLU A 58 -20.42 -9.45 -0.12
N TYR A 59 -19.97 -10.56 0.45
CA TYR A 59 -20.02 -11.88 -0.15
C TYR A 59 -20.88 -12.82 0.68
N SER A 60 -21.45 -13.84 0.04
CA SER A 60 -22.26 -14.87 0.67
C SER A 60 -21.41 -15.90 1.39
N ASP A 61 -21.91 -16.43 2.51
CA ASP A 61 -21.27 -17.52 3.25
C ASP A 61 -21.05 -18.76 2.37
N LYS A 62 -21.84 -18.91 1.30
CA LYS A 62 -21.73 -19.99 0.32
C LYS A 62 -20.38 -20.04 -0.39
N ILE A 63 -19.69 -18.91 -0.54
CA ILE A 63 -18.37 -18.85 -1.18
C ILE A 63 -17.21 -18.78 -0.19
N LEU A 64 -17.48 -18.72 1.12
CA LEU A 64 -16.43 -18.59 2.14
C LEU A 64 -15.44 -19.76 2.09
N ARG A 65 -15.93 -20.97 1.86
CA ARG A 65 -15.06 -22.17 1.74
C ARG A 65 -14.16 -22.10 0.52
N ASP A 66 -14.62 -21.44 -0.55
CA ASP A 66 -13.85 -21.30 -1.78
C ASP A 66 -12.77 -20.23 -1.64
N ILE A 67 -13.01 -19.16 -0.87
CA ILE A 67 -12.10 -18.01 -0.75
C ILE A 67 -11.25 -18.03 0.54
N ARG A 68 -11.55 -18.92 1.49
CA ARG A 68 -10.81 -19.11 2.75
C ARG A 68 -10.33 -20.55 2.86
N GLN A 69 -9.36 -20.90 2.01
CA GLN A 69 -8.77 -22.23 1.98
C GLN A 69 -7.58 -22.30 2.95
N LYS A 70 -7.36 -23.48 3.53
CA LYS A 70 -6.19 -23.73 4.38
C LYS A 70 -4.92 -23.51 3.55
N ASP A 71 -3.91 -22.90 4.15
CA ASP A 71 -2.61 -22.62 3.53
C ASP A 71 -2.66 -21.65 2.34
N ARG A 72 -3.76 -20.90 2.18
CA ARG A 72 -3.90 -19.84 1.18
C ARG A 72 -4.32 -18.51 1.79
N PRO A 73 -3.90 -17.37 1.22
CA PRO A 73 -4.35 -16.07 1.66
C PRO A 73 -5.89 -15.95 1.58
N ALA A 74 -6.48 -15.29 2.58
CA ALA A 74 -7.92 -15.04 2.58
C ALA A 74 -8.34 -14.17 1.38
N GLY A 75 -9.38 -14.61 0.69
CA GLY A 75 -9.88 -13.99 -0.54
C GLY A 75 -9.36 -14.63 -1.82
N LEU A 76 -8.38 -15.55 -1.76
CA LEU A 76 -7.90 -16.25 -2.95
C LEU A 76 -8.86 -17.39 -3.31
N ALA A 77 -9.61 -17.22 -4.40
CA ALA A 77 -10.65 -18.13 -4.86
C ALA A 77 -10.17 -19.14 -5.91
N ASP A 78 -9.15 -18.77 -6.67
CA ASP A 78 -8.50 -19.63 -7.67
C ASP A 78 -7.05 -19.20 -7.83
N VAL A 79 -6.18 -20.17 -8.07
CA VAL A 79 -4.76 -19.92 -8.35
C VAL A 79 -4.26 -21.01 -9.28
N GLN A 80 -3.64 -20.56 -10.36
CA GLN A 80 -2.93 -21.35 -11.35
C GLN A 80 -1.57 -20.67 -11.60
N ASP A 81 -0.74 -21.28 -12.43
CA ASP A 81 0.62 -20.79 -12.70
C ASP A 81 0.60 -19.43 -13.42
N ASP A 82 -0.41 -19.20 -14.26
CA ASP A 82 -0.59 -18.06 -15.16
C ASP A 82 -1.62 -17.04 -14.66
N TYR A 83 -2.54 -17.42 -13.77
CA TYR A 83 -3.51 -16.49 -13.19
C TYR A 83 -3.94 -16.77 -11.75
N GLU A 84 -4.42 -15.70 -11.11
CA GLU A 84 -5.04 -15.74 -9.78
C GLU A 84 -6.40 -15.05 -9.80
N VAL A 85 -7.37 -15.59 -9.06
CA VAL A 85 -8.68 -14.97 -8.85
C VAL A 85 -8.86 -14.64 -7.38
N TRP A 86 -9.02 -13.36 -7.11
CA TRP A 86 -9.21 -12.78 -5.80
C TRP A 86 -10.64 -12.27 -5.64
N VAL A 87 -11.21 -12.50 -4.47
CA VAL A 87 -12.48 -11.93 -4.02
C VAL A 87 -12.17 -11.11 -2.78
N LYS A 88 -12.48 -9.82 -2.83
CA LYS A 88 -12.24 -8.88 -1.73
C LYS A 88 -13.45 -8.02 -1.50
N ASN A 89 -13.68 -7.66 -0.25
CA ASN A 89 -14.60 -6.57 0.06
C ASN A 89 -13.87 -5.22 0.16
N TRP A 90 -14.61 -4.12 0.00
CA TRP A 90 -14.04 -2.77 0.11
C TRP A 90 -13.37 -2.51 1.46
N GLY A 91 -13.92 -3.04 2.56
CA GLY A 91 -13.33 -2.91 3.89
C GLY A 91 -11.94 -3.54 3.96
N GLU A 92 -11.76 -4.74 3.41
CA GLU A 92 -10.47 -5.45 3.34
C GLU A 92 -9.44 -4.68 2.51
N ILE A 93 -9.87 -4.07 1.39
CA ILE A 93 -8.97 -3.29 0.52
C ILE A 93 -8.53 -2.01 1.22
N LEU A 94 -9.46 -1.27 1.80
CA LEU A 94 -9.18 -0.01 2.48
C LEU A 94 -8.32 -0.23 3.72
N ASP A 95 -8.66 -1.21 4.57
CA ASP A 95 -7.86 -1.56 5.75
C ASP A 95 -6.43 -1.98 5.38
N ALA A 96 -6.26 -2.78 4.32
CA ALA A 96 -4.94 -3.14 3.82
C ALA A 96 -4.16 -1.90 3.30
N GLY A 97 -4.85 -1.00 2.61
CA GLY A 97 -4.29 0.26 2.13
C GLY A 97 -3.83 1.17 3.27
N GLU A 98 -4.67 1.36 4.29
CA GLU A 98 -4.37 2.16 5.48
C GLU A 98 -3.19 1.56 6.27
N LYS A 99 -3.16 0.23 6.45
CA LYS A 99 -2.04 -0.46 7.10
C LYS A 99 -0.74 -0.25 6.33
N LYS A 100 -0.78 -0.38 5.00
CA LYS A 100 0.39 -0.18 4.13
C LYS A 100 0.87 1.28 4.18
N LEU A 101 -0.06 2.24 4.14
CA LEU A 101 0.27 3.65 4.23
C LEU A 101 0.90 3.99 5.57
N ARG A 102 0.32 3.52 6.68
CA ARG A 102 0.87 3.72 8.02
C ARG A 102 2.26 3.12 8.17
N PHE A 103 2.49 1.90 7.65
CA PHE A 103 3.81 1.30 7.63
C PHE A 103 4.84 2.18 6.92
N PHE A 104 4.51 2.72 5.74
CA PHE A 104 5.41 3.64 5.04
C PHE A 104 5.64 4.96 5.79
N GLN A 105 4.59 5.51 6.41
CA GLN A 105 4.71 6.71 7.24
C GLN A 105 5.65 6.48 8.43
N GLU A 106 5.55 5.34 9.11
CA GLU A 106 6.43 4.97 10.22
C GLU A 106 7.90 4.83 9.76
N GLN A 107 8.15 4.21 8.61
CA GLN A 107 9.51 4.09 8.06
C GLN A 107 10.10 5.45 7.66
N LEU A 108 9.32 6.30 6.98
CA LEU A 108 9.78 7.64 6.59
C LEU A 108 10.04 8.54 7.81
N ASN A 109 9.20 8.46 8.84
CA ASN A 109 9.40 9.22 10.07
C ASN A 109 10.62 8.71 10.85
N TYR A 110 10.88 7.40 10.84
CA TYR A 110 12.09 6.83 11.41
C TYR A 110 13.35 7.32 10.69
N GLU A 111 13.35 7.35 9.35
CA GLU A 111 14.47 7.88 8.55
C GLU A 111 14.66 9.40 8.74
N ALA A 112 13.59 10.17 8.91
CA ALA A 112 13.68 11.61 9.18
C ALA A 112 14.12 11.95 10.62
N THR A 113 13.83 11.05 11.58
CA THR A 113 14.27 11.17 12.99
C THR A 113 15.71 10.67 13.18
N ASP A 114 16.26 9.91 12.21
CA ASP A 114 17.69 9.62 12.19
C ASP A 114 18.44 10.92 11.85
N ASP A 115 18.82 11.68 12.88
CA ASP A 115 19.46 13.00 12.81
C ASP A 115 20.65 13.02 11.82
N ARG A 116 21.28 11.87 11.57
CA ARG A 116 22.36 11.70 10.58
C ARG A 116 21.89 11.93 9.15
N VAL A 117 20.67 11.53 8.78
CA VAL A 117 20.10 11.72 7.43
C VAL A 117 19.70 13.18 7.22
N THR A 118 19.08 13.80 8.22
CA THR A 118 18.72 15.23 8.21
C THR A 118 19.98 16.10 8.12
N GLN A 119 21.05 15.71 8.81
CA GLN A 119 22.35 16.37 8.74
C GLN A 119 23.03 16.17 7.38
N HIS A 120 23.02 14.95 6.81
CA HIS A 120 23.54 14.70 5.46
C HIS A 120 22.78 15.43 4.36
N LEU A 121 21.45 15.57 4.47
CA LEU A 121 20.63 16.35 3.54
C LEU A 121 20.90 17.84 3.66
N ARG A 122 21.08 18.38 4.89
CA ARG A 122 21.49 19.78 5.10
C ARG A 122 22.89 20.07 4.56
N GLU A 123 23.85 19.17 4.78
CA GLU A 123 25.21 19.32 4.27
C GLU A 123 25.25 19.27 2.73
N SER A 124 24.53 18.31 2.12
CA SER A 124 24.54 18.07 0.67
C SER A 124 23.66 19.05 -0.13
N TYR A 125 22.59 19.59 0.47
CA TYR A 125 21.66 20.52 -0.19
C TYR A 125 21.67 21.95 0.41
N SER A 126 22.72 22.31 1.16
CA SER A 126 22.92 23.64 1.77
C SER A 126 22.75 24.81 0.79
N HIS A 127 23.01 24.61 -0.50
CA HIS A 127 22.86 25.64 -1.54
C HIS A 127 21.40 25.93 -1.96
N PHE A 128 20.45 25.06 -1.62
CA PHE A 128 19.03 25.18 -2.04
C PHE A 128 18.07 25.49 -0.88
N ILE A 129 18.56 25.58 0.35
CA ILE A 129 17.74 25.94 1.52
C ILE A 129 17.77 27.47 1.65
N PRO A 130 16.63 28.17 1.55
CA PRO A 130 16.58 29.62 1.77
C PRO A 130 17.06 29.97 3.18
N ASP A 131 17.86 31.04 3.32
CA ASP A 131 18.51 31.47 4.57
C ASP A 131 17.56 31.56 5.79
N ALA A 132 16.27 31.77 5.54
CA ALA A 132 15.22 31.84 6.57
C ALA A 132 15.03 30.53 7.38
N LEU A 133 15.49 29.39 6.87
CA LEU A 133 15.43 28.08 7.57
C LEU A 133 16.82 27.61 8.05
N ALA A 134 17.87 28.38 7.78
CA ALA A 134 19.25 27.98 8.02
C ALA A 134 19.78 28.35 9.43
N GLN A 135 19.06 29.17 10.20
CA GLN A 135 19.50 29.54 11.54
C GLN A 135 18.86 28.67 12.62
N PRO A 136 19.63 28.09 13.54
CA PRO A 136 19.07 27.58 14.78
C PRO A 136 18.42 28.76 15.52
N GLN A 137 17.21 28.55 16.05
CA GLN A 137 16.68 29.46 17.05
C GLN A 137 17.57 29.32 18.30
N ASP A 138 18.55 30.21 18.44
CA ASP A 138 19.21 30.45 19.72
C ASP A 138 18.16 31.03 20.67
N GLU A 139 17.62 30.18 21.53
CA GLU A 139 17.00 30.62 22.77
C GLU A 139 18.08 31.17 23.70
N SER A 140 18.36 32.47 23.62
CA SER A 140 18.94 33.21 24.74
C SER A 140 18.75 34.71 24.58
N GLU A 141 17.91 35.30 25.43
CA GLU A 141 18.26 36.43 26.31
C GLU A 141 16.99 37.14 26.81
N GLU A 142 16.50 36.73 27.99
CA GLU A 142 15.88 37.67 28.92
C GLU A 142 16.89 37.85 30.05
N THR A 143 17.87 38.74 29.82
CA THR A 143 18.67 39.32 30.91
C THR A 143 18.18 40.74 31.10
N ASP A 144 17.59 41.02 32.26
CA ASP A 144 17.29 42.38 32.69
C ASP A 144 18.30 42.75 33.79
N PRO A 145 19.22 43.70 33.56
CA PRO A 145 20.13 44.20 34.57
C PRO A 145 19.66 45.57 35.06
N THR A 146 19.62 45.82 36.37
CA THR A 146 20.15 47.05 37.02
C THR A 146 20.17 46.86 38.55
N GLY A 147 21.34 47.07 39.18
CA GLY A 147 21.53 47.20 40.65
C GLY A 147 20.85 48.47 41.22
N THR A 148 20.89 48.84 42.49
CA THR A 148 21.90 48.71 43.55
C THR A 148 21.23 49.26 44.84
N THR A 149 21.74 48.86 46.01
CA THR A 149 22.07 49.74 47.19
C THR A 149 21.33 49.51 48.52
N GLU A 150 22.13 49.07 49.52
CA GLU A 150 22.17 49.41 50.97
C GLU A 150 21.10 48.86 51.94
N GLN A 151 21.52 48.11 52.98
CA GLN A 151 21.79 48.52 54.40
C GLN A 151 20.52 49.06 55.08
N GLU A 152 20.03 48.62 56.23
CA GLU A 152 20.54 48.05 57.50
C GLU A 152 19.47 47.13 58.12
#